data_AF-A0A7S7NTF9-F1
#
_entry.id   AF-A0A7S7NTF9-F1
#
_cell.length_a   1.000
_cell.length_b   1.000
_cell.length_c   1.000
_cell.angle_alpha   90.00
_cell.angle_beta   90.00
_cell.angle_gamma   90.00
#
_symmetry.space_group_name_H-M   'P 1'
#
loop_
_entity.id
_entity.type
_entity.pdbx_description
1 polymer ?
#
loop_
_entity_poly.entity_id
_entity_poly.type
_entity_poly.pdbx_seq_one_letter_code
_entity_poly.pdbx_strand_id
1 'polypeptide(L)'
;MSCPFLREARARSCQAAPLRKLIVEGRTDTSGEKCSSAGHQQCSIFVEQRAISEDPGRCPFLHESLMQYCAAQSVPKMVPYSESQLGKCGSDSFEYCETYLQMAHPNGSHAADEWQVEGIPVPSKLYYTANHMWIDTHESGACHIGIDGFLARLIGRLDGVNFATQRGVNRPSAVLNLHGADWPLVFPNQVLISSANLYLRGNPARLAADPYGSGYLFEGWEPPSGSPSRHGLMHGRQAIHWIRQEVSRLSEFVQQCASRRGTGLDSTLCDGGTCVPGLLDHLTRDEMFRLLHEFFDPHAAWPAQ
;
A
#
# COMPACT_ATOMS: atom_id res chain seq x y z
N MET A 1 -8.42 -0.58 13.27
CA MET A 1 -8.68 -2.05 13.28
C MET A 1 -7.36 -2.81 13.10
N SER A 2 -7.36 -4.14 13.28
CA SER A 2 -6.18 -5.00 13.12
C SER A 2 -6.41 -6.07 12.05
N CYS A 3 -5.31 -6.65 11.54
CA CYS A 3 -5.37 -7.62 10.46
C CYS A 3 -6.20 -8.85 10.83
N PRO A 4 -7.15 -9.29 9.99
CA PRO A 4 -7.95 -10.49 10.23
C PRO A 4 -7.16 -11.80 10.34
N PHE A 5 -5.90 -11.81 9.88
CA PHE A 5 -4.99 -12.96 9.98
C PHE A 5 -4.05 -12.89 11.18
N LEU A 6 -4.06 -11.80 11.96
CA LEU A 6 -3.26 -11.68 13.18
C LEU A 6 -3.82 -12.62 14.25
N ARG A 7 -2.97 -13.48 14.79
CA ARG A 7 -3.32 -14.41 15.87
C ARG A 7 -2.35 -14.27 17.03
N GLU A 8 -2.83 -14.61 18.21
CA GLU A 8 -2.04 -14.64 19.43
C GLU A 8 -1.58 -16.05 19.74
N ALA A 9 -0.41 -16.15 20.36
CA ALA A 9 0.11 -17.37 20.93
C ALA A 9 0.90 -17.04 22.21
N ARG A 10 0.82 -17.91 23.21
CA ARG A 10 1.72 -17.84 24.36
C ARG A 10 3.01 -18.55 24.03
N ALA A 11 4.12 -17.90 24.34
CA ALA A 11 5.44 -18.48 24.21
C ALA A 11 6.19 -18.39 25.54
N ARG A 12 6.98 -19.40 25.83
CA ARG A 12 7.87 -19.44 26.99
C ARG A 12 9.30 -19.42 26.52
N SER A 13 10.18 -18.80 27.30
CA SER A 13 11.61 -18.76 27.02
C SER A 13 12.42 -18.64 28.29
N CYS A 14 13.67 -19.08 28.24
CA CYS A 14 14.62 -18.88 29.33
C CYS A 14 15.28 -17.50 29.19
N GLN A 15 15.14 -16.63 30.20
CA GLN A 15 15.79 -15.32 30.21
C GLN A 15 17.30 -15.40 30.43
N ALA A 16 17.76 -16.46 31.09
CA ALA A 16 19.16 -16.72 31.39
C ALA A 16 19.94 -17.40 30.24
N ALA A 17 19.24 -17.94 29.24
CA ALA A 17 19.88 -18.64 28.14
C ALA A 17 20.52 -17.65 27.15
N PRO A 18 21.73 -17.96 26.62
CA PRO A 18 22.42 -17.08 25.66
C PRO A 18 21.66 -16.94 24.34
N LEU A 19 20.88 -17.96 23.96
CA LEU A 19 19.97 -17.92 22.82
C LEU A 19 18.53 -18.08 23.33
N ARG A 20 17.70 -17.07 23.07
CA ARG A 20 16.27 -17.10 23.42
C ARG A 20 15.51 -17.98 22.43
N LYS A 21 15.41 -19.26 22.75
CA LYS A 21 14.50 -20.19 22.05
C LYS A 21 13.08 -19.99 22.58
N LEU A 22 12.16 -19.65 21.67
CA LEU A 22 10.73 -19.57 21.99
C LEU A 22 10.11 -20.98 21.94
N ILE A 23 9.49 -21.39 23.04
CA ILE A 23 8.67 -22.59 23.15
C ILE A 23 7.22 -22.15 23.02
N VAL A 24 6.62 -22.38 21.86
CA VAL A 24 5.26 -21.90 21.57
C VAL A 24 4.26 -22.95 21.99
N GLU A 25 3.30 -22.54 22.83
CA GLU A 25 2.27 -23.41 23.37
C GLU A 25 1.41 -24.01 22.26
N GLY A 26 1.12 -25.31 22.35
CA GLY A 26 0.33 -26.05 21.36
C GLY A 26 1.02 -26.31 20.00
N ARG A 27 2.21 -25.75 19.75
CA ARG A 27 2.97 -25.96 18.50
C ARG A 27 4.27 -26.73 18.68
N THR A 28 4.75 -26.84 19.92
CA THR A 28 6.01 -27.51 20.26
C THR A 28 5.71 -28.69 21.18
N ASP A 29 6.38 -29.82 20.99
CA ASP A 29 6.35 -30.90 21.97
C ASP A 29 7.05 -30.43 23.26
N THR A 30 6.28 -30.35 24.35
CA THR A 30 6.74 -29.89 25.66
C THR A 30 7.18 -31.04 26.58
N SER A 31 7.14 -32.29 26.11
CA SER A 31 7.50 -33.46 26.91
C SER A 31 8.94 -33.41 27.47
N GLY A 32 9.86 -32.73 26.79
CA GLY A 32 11.25 -32.52 27.20
C GLY A 32 11.55 -31.22 27.95
N GLU A 33 10.53 -30.43 28.30
CA GLU A 33 10.72 -29.12 28.92
C GLU A 33 11.12 -29.23 30.41
N LYS A 34 12.39 -28.93 30.71
CA LYS A 34 12.89 -28.94 32.09
C LYS A 34 12.38 -27.76 32.92
N CYS A 35 12.16 -26.60 32.29
CA CYS A 35 11.88 -25.34 33.00
C CYS A 35 10.52 -25.31 33.72
N SER A 36 9.56 -26.13 33.31
CA SER A 36 8.21 -26.24 33.90
C SER A 36 8.07 -27.43 34.86
N SER A 37 9.18 -28.03 35.30
CA SER A 37 9.18 -29.11 36.28
C SER A 37 10.36 -28.98 37.23
N ALA A 38 10.44 -29.83 38.26
CA ALA A 38 11.63 -29.93 39.12
C ALA A 38 12.93 -30.27 38.36
N GLY A 39 12.82 -30.74 37.10
CA GLY A 39 13.97 -31.02 36.24
C GLY A 39 14.84 -29.79 35.93
N HIS A 40 14.35 -28.57 36.16
CA HIS A 40 15.15 -27.35 35.99
C HIS A 40 16.37 -27.29 36.91
N GLN A 41 16.33 -27.95 38.07
CA GLN A 41 17.45 -28.01 39.01
C GLN A 41 18.69 -28.72 38.42
N GLN A 42 18.48 -29.56 37.40
CA GLN A 42 19.54 -30.26 36.67
C GLN A 42 19.96 -29.52 35.38
N CYS A 43 19.42 -28.33 35.12
CA CYS A 43 19.79 -27.51 33.97
C CYS A 43 21.14 -26.82 34.22
N SER A 44 22.09 -26.89 33.27
CA SER A 44 23.42 -26.28 33.42
C SER A 44 23.33 -24.78 33.68
N ILE A 45 22.47 -24.06 32.94
CA ILE A 45 22.28 -22.61 33.10
C ILE A 45 21.80 -22.26 34.52
N PHE A 46 20.89 -23.06 35.09
CA PHE A 46 20.37 -22.83 36.43
C PHE A 46 21.46 -23.02 37.49
N VAL A 47 22.24 -24.10 37.37
CA VAL A 47 23.35 -24.44 38.28
C VAL A 47 24.48 -23.42 38.18
N GLU A 48 24.90 -23.05 36.97
CA GLU A 48 25.96 -22.08 36.71
C GLU A 48 25.63 -20.71 37.29
N GLN A 49 24.37 -20.27 37.20
CA GLN A 49 23.93 -19.00 37.77
C GLN A 49 23.66 -19.05 39.28
N ARG A 50 23.83 -20.22 39.92
CA ARG A 50 23.57 -20.44 41.36
C ARG A 50 22.19 -19.92 41.79
N ALA A 51 21.21 -20.12 40.92
CA ALA A 51 19.87 -19.59 41.13
C ALA A 51 19.13 -20.35 42.23
N ILE A 52 18.24 -19.65 42.92
CA ILE A 52 17.34 -20.22 43.92
C ILE A 52 15.93 -20.14 43.34
N SER A 53 15.20 -21.26 43.38
CA SER A 53 13.77 -21.26 43.04
C SER A 53 12.92 -21.24 44.30
N GLU A 54 11.99 -20.30 44.37
CA GLU A 54 10.95 -20.27 45.41
C GLU A 54 9.86 -21.33 45.15
N ASP A 55 9.68 -21.73 43.89
CA ASP A 55 8.75 -22.77 43.46
C ASP A 55 9.53 -24.01 42.96
N PRO A 56 9.49 -25.14 43.68
CA PRO A 56 10.17 -26.37 43.26
C PRO A 56 9.72 -26.90 41.89
N GLY A 57 8.51 -26.53 41.45
CA GLY A 57 7.93 -26.95 40.18
C GLY A 57 8.30 -26.06 38.99
N ARG A 58 8.87 -24.87 39.21
CA ARG A 58 9.04 -23.87 38.15
C ARG A 58 10.39 -23.17 38.21
N CYS A 59 11.09 -23.10 37.09
CA CYS A 59 12.36 -22.38 37.00
C CYS A 59 12.13 -20.86 37.12
N PRO A 60 12.90 -20.11 37.93
CA PRO A 60 12.77 -18.66 38.07
C PRO A 60 13.15 -17.90 36.79
N PHE A 61 13.94 -18.52 35.89
CA PHE A 61 14.30 -17.93 34.60
C PHE A 61 13.29 -18.21 33.49
N LEU A 62 12.24 -19.00 33.77
CA LEU A 62 11.18 -19.27 32.81
C LEU A 62 10.27 -18.04 32.72
N HIS A 63 10.31 -17.39 31.57
CA HIS A 63 9.47 -16.24 31.29
C HIS A 63 8.42 -16.58 30.24
N GLU A 64 7.18 -16.23 30.55
CA GLU A 64 6.03 -16.35 29.65
C GLU A 64 5.77 -15.00 29.00
N SER A 65 5.51 -15.02 27.69
CA SER A 65 5.25 -13.82 26.92
C SER A 65 4.13 -14.07 25.92
N LEU A 66 3.26 -13.07 25.77
CA LEU A 66 2.25 -13.07 24.74
C LEU A 66 2.89 -12.63 23.41
N MET A 67 2.79 -13.50 22.43
CA MET A 67 3.28 -13.29 21.07
C MET A 67 2.10 -13.16 20.11
N GLN A 68 2.35 -12.52 18.98
CA GLN A 68 1.47 -12.47 17.85
C GLN A 68 2.20 -12.98 16.60
N TYR A 69 1.43 -13.52 15.66
CA TYR A 69 1.93 -14.02 14.39
C TYR A 69 0.86 -13.90 13.30
N CYS A 70 1.30 -13.94 12.05
CA CYS A 70 0.41 -13.97 10.89
C CYS A 70 0.02 -15.41 10.57
N ALA A 71 -1.27 -15.76 10.70
CA ALA A 71 -1.78 -17.09 10.38
C ALA A 71 -1.84 -17.39 8.87
N ALA A 72 -1.72 -16.36 8.04
CA ALA A 72 -1.61 -16.48 6.59
C ALA A 72 -0.24 -17.00 6.11
N GLN A 73 0.80 -16.84 6.93
CA GLN A 73 2.16 -17.21 6.58
C GLN A 73 2.41 -18.68 6.89
N SER A 74 3.10 -19.38 5.99
CA SER A 74 3.45 -20.80 6.15
C SER A 74 4.40 -21.02 7.32
N VAL A 75 5.34 -20.09 7.55
CA VAL A 75 6.26 -20.09 8.68
C VAL A 75 5.95 -18.89 9.58
N PRO A 76 5.31 -19.10 10.75
CA PRO A 76 4.89 -18.00 11.59
C PRO A 76 6.09 -17.35 12.28
N LYS A 77 6.32 -16.08 11.95
CA LYS A 77 7.24 -15.23 12.73
C LYS A 77 6.53 -14.76 13.99
N MET A 78 7.05 -15.13 15.15
CA MET A 78 6.55 -14.68 16.44
C MET A 78 7.07 -13.26 16.72
N VAL A 79 6.15 -12.33 16.97
CA VAL A 79 6.42 -10.94 17.32
C VAL A 79 5.82 -10.68 18.70
N PRO A 80 6.54 -10.08 19.65
CA PRO A 80 5.96 -9.72 20.94
C PRO A 80 4.70 -8.86 20.78
N TYR A 81 3.67 -9.11 21.60
CA TYR A 81 2.40 -8.38 21.53
C TYR A 81 2.56 -6.86 21.68
N SER A 82 3.55 -6.41 22.46
CA SER A 82 3.85 -4.98 22.60
C SER A 82 4.43 -4.35 21.33
N GLU A 83 5.04 -5.14 20.46
CA GLU A 83 5.70 -4.66 19.23
C GLU A 83 4.81 -4.77 18.00
N SER A 84 3.84 -5.68 18.01
CA SER A 84 2.94 -5.89 16.87
C SER A 84 2.01 -4.73 16.59
N GLN A 85 1.66 -3.93 17.61
CA GLN A 85 0.94 -2.66 17.45
C GLN A 85 1.72 -1.62 16.64
N LEU A 86 3.05 -1.78 16.53
CA LEU A 86 3.93 -0.93 15.72
C LEU A 86 4.05 -1.42 14.27
N GLY A 87 3.56 -2.62 13.98
CA GLY A 87 3.61 -3.23 12.65
C GLY A 87 2.31 -3.04 11.87
N LYS A 88 2.38 -3.22 10.54
CA LYS A 88 1.20 -3.13 9.65
C LYS A 88 0.02 -3.99 10.10
N CYS A 89 0.27 -5.15 10.68
CA CYS A 89 -0.80 -6.06 11.11
C CYS A 89 -1.59 -5.54 12.32
N GLY A 90 -0.99 -4.68 13.14
CA GLY A 90 -1.64 -4.12 14.33
C GLY A 90 -2.49 -2.87 14.05
N SER A 91 -2.41 -2.31 12.85
CA SER A 91 -3.14 -1.12 12.40
C SER A 91 -3.89 -1.39 11.10
N ASP A 92 -4.70 -0.45 10.63
CA ASP A 92 -5.43 -0.55 9.36
C ASP A 92 -4.52 -0.59 8.12
N SER A 93 -3.22 -0.37 8.28
CA SER A 93 -2.22 -0.50 7.21
C SER A 93 -2.07 -1.94 6.71
N PHE A 94 -2.67 -2.94 7.36
CA PHE A 94 -2.72 -4.31 6.85
C PHE A 94 -3.45 -4.40 5.50
N GLU A 95 -4.33 -3.45 5.16
CA GLU A 95 -5.03 -3.42 3.88
C GLU A 95 -4.07 -3.36 2.69
N TYR A 96 -2.86 -2.84 2.90
CA TYR A 96 -1.78 -2.75 1.89
C TYR A 96 -0.70 -3.83 2.06
N CYS A 97 -0.93 -4.82 2.93
CA CYS A 97 -0.02 -5.96 3.09
C CYS A 97 -0.21 -6.95 1.93
N GLU A 98 0.87 -7.29 1.22
CA GLU A 98 0.83 -8.21 0.07
C GLU A 98 0.19 -9.56 0.41
N THR A 99 0.51 -10.13 1.57
CA THR A 99 -0.10 -11.40 2.02
C THR A 99 -1.60 -11.26 2.26
N TYR A 100 -2.03 -10.14 2.85
CA TYR A 100 -3.44 -9.89 3.09
C TYR A 100 -4.18 -9.74 1.76
N LEU A 101 -3.66 -8.91 0.85
CA LEU A 101 -4.22 -8.69 -0.48
C LEU A 101 -4.36 -10.00 -1.27
N GLN A 102 -3.33 -10.86 -1.27
CA GLN A 102 -3.37 -12.15 -1.95
C GLN A 102 -4.47 -13.10 -1.43
N MET A 103 -4.78 -13.04 -0.13
CA MET A 103 -5.80 -13.90 0.47
C MET A 103 -7.21 -13.31 0.43
N ALA A 104 -7.34 -12.00 0.67
CA ALA A 104 -8.63 -11.32 0.73
C ALA A 104 -9.17 -10.96 -0.66
N HIS A 105 -8.26 -10.66 -1.61
CA HIS A 105 -8.57 -10.20 -2.96
C HIS A 105 -7.72 -10.96 -3.98
N PRO A 106 -7.89 -12.29 -4.14
CA PRO A 106 -7.05 -13.10 -5.03
C PRO A 106 -7.08 -12.64 -6.51
N ASN A 107 -8.10 -11.88 -6.91
CA ASN A 107 -8.26 -11.30 -8.25
C ASN A 107 -8.10 -9.76 -8.28
N GLY A 108 -7.58 -9.13 -7.21
CA GLY A 108 -7.38 -7.67 -7.16
C GLY A 108 -8.65 -6.83 -7.01
N SER A 109 -9.81 -7.44 -6.77
CA SER A 109 -11.06 -6.70 -6.56
C SER A 109 -11.15 -6.22 -5.10
N HIS A 110 -10.79 -4.96 -4.84
CA HIS A 110 -11.08 -4.31 -3.57
C HIS A 110 -12.61 -4.24 -3.36
N ALA A 111 -13.08 -4.60 -2.16
CA ALA A 111 -14.48 -4.99 -1.94
C ALA A 111 -15.50 -3.82 -1.86
N ALA A 112 -16.71 -4.12 -2.35
CA ALA A 112 -18.07 -3.66 -1.98
C ALA A 112 -18.46 -2.17 -1.98
N ASP A 113 -17.55 -1.21 -1.77
CA ASP A 113 -17.88 0.22 -1.64
C ASP A 113 -17.22 1.11 -2.72
N GLU A 114 -16.73 0.46 -3.78
CA GLU A 114 -16.12 1.15 -4.93
C GLU A 114 -17.19 1.74 -5.85
N TRP A 115 -17.23 3.06 -5.91
CA TRP A 115 -17.96 3.75 -6.94
C TRP A 115 -17.24 3.59 -8.28
N GLN A 116 -17.99 3.59 -9.37
CA GLN A 116 -17.42 3.48 -10.71
C GLN A 116 -17.94 4.56 -11.64
N VAL A 117 -17.07 5.01 -12.54
CA VAL A 117 -17.38 5.91 -13.65
C VAL A 117 -16.87 5.25 -14.92
N GLU A 118 -17.76 4.80 -15.80
CA GLU A 118 -17.39 4.15 -17.07
C GLU A 118 -16.34 3.01 -16.90
N GLY A 119 -16.49 2.22 -15.84
CA GLY A 119 -15.56 1.12 -15.51
C GLY A 119 -14.24 1.54 -14.87
N ILE A 120 -14.12 2.80 -14.42
CA ILE A 120 -12.99 3.30 -13.64
C ILE A 120 -13.38 3.29 -12.16
N PRO A 121 -12.66 2.54 -11.29
CA PRO A 121 -12.91 2.54 -9.86
C PRO A 121 -12.51 3.88 -9.22
N VAL A 122 -13.39 4.40 -8.36
CA VAL A 122 -13.21 5.63 -7.59
C VAL A 122 -13.62 5.36 -6.13
N PRO A 123 -12.73 4.75 -5.33
CA PRO A 123 -13.00 4.53 -3.91
C PRO A 123 -13.39 5.82 -3.18
N SER A 124 -14.55 5.80 -2.50
CA SER A 124 -15.13 6.99 -1.86
C SER A 124 -14.37 7.44 -0.61
N LYS A 125 -13.63 6.52 0.03
CA LYS A 125 -12.82 6.76 1.24
C LYS A 125 -11.52 7.54 1.00
N LEU A 126 -11.07 7.63 -0.25
CA LEU A 126 -9.79 8.23 -0.60
C LEU A 126 -9.91 9.72 -0.89
N TYR A 127 -8.77 10.41 -0.78
CA TYR A 127 -8.60 11.80 -1.19
C TYR A 127 -7.78 11.86 -2.48
N TYR A 128 -8.18 12.70 -3.42
CA TYR A 128 -7.61 12.78 -4.76
C TYR A 128 -7.01 14.16 -5.03
N THR A 129 -5.99 14.18 -5.88
CA THR A 129 -5.30 15.39 -6.35
C THR A 129 -5.66 15.65 -7.81
N ALA A 130 -5.50 16.90 -8.26
CA ALA A 130 -5.82 17.28 -9.64
C ALA A 130 -4.91 16.62 -10.69
N ASN A 131 -3.74 16.10 -10.28
CA ASN A 131 -2.84 15.34 -11.13
C ASN A 131 -3.04 13.81 -11.02
N HIS A 132 -4.24 13.38 -10.63
CA HIS A 132 -4.64 11.96 -10.58
C HIS A 132 -3.81 11.07 -9.65
N MET A 133 -3.36 11.65 -8.53
CA MET A 133 -2.83 10.88 -7.40
C MET A 133 -3.91 10.77 -6.31
N TRP A 134 -3.78 9.76 -5.46
CA TRP A 134 -4.63 9.60 -4.28
C TRP A 134 -3.81 9.45 -3.00
N ILE A 135 -4.43 9.75 -1.87
CA ILE A 135 -3.94 9.43 -0.53
C ILE A 135 -5.04 8.73 0.28
N ASP A 136 -4.69 7.60 0.90
CA ASP A 136 -5.48 6.95 1.95
C ASP A 136 -4.87 7.34 3.29
N THR A 137 -5.64 7.97 4.17
CA THR A 137 -5.17 8.35 5.52
C THR A 137 -5.94 7.55 6.56
N HIS A 138 -5.25 6.79 7.38
CA HIS A 138 -5.84 6.02 8.47
C HIS A 138 -5.90 6.84 9.76
N GLU A 139 -6.74 6.42 10.72
CA GLU A 139 -6.86 7.07 12.03
C GLU A 139 -5.55 7.07 12.82
N SER A 140 -4.68 6.08 12.59
CA SER A 140 -3.34 6.00 13.19
C SER A 140 -2.37 7.09 12.70
N GLY A 141 -2.74 7.85 11.67
CA GLY A 141 -1.87 8.81 10.98
C GLY A 141 -0.99 8.18 9.90
N ALA A 142 -1.00 6.86 9.74
CA ALA A 142 -0.38 6.20 8.59
C ALA A 142 -1.12 6.55 7.30
N CYS A 143 -0.38 6.65 6.20
CA CYS A 143 -0.96 6.91 4.89
C CYS A 143 -0.28 6.15 3.75
N HIS A 144 -1.04 5.92 2.69
CA HIS A 144 -0.58 5.35 1.42
C HIS A 144 -0.93 6.29 0.28
N ILE A 145 -0.07 6.37 -0.73
CA ILE A 145 -0.23 7.27 -1.87
C ILE A 145 0.02 6.51 -3.16
N GLY A 146 -0.81 6.72 -4.17
CA GLY A 146 -0.69 6.08 -5.48
C GLY A 146 -1.27 6.94 -6.60
N ILE A 147 -1.45 6.33 -7.77
CA ILE A 147 -2.19 6.91 -8.90
C ILE A 147 -3.62 6.40 -8.90
N ASP A 148 -4.57 7.21 -9.35
CA ASP A 148 -5.96 6.79 -9.42
C ASP A 148 -6.24 5.83 -10.59
N GLY A 149 -7.45 5.28 -10.60
CA GLY A 149 -7.91 4.37 -11.64
C GLY A 149 -7.97 5.01 -13.04
N PHE A 150 -8.12 6.32 -13.14
CA PHE A 150 -8.21 7.02 -14.42
C PHE A 150 -6.83 7.08 -15.09
N LEU A 151 -5.80 7.54 -14.35
CA LEU A 151 -4.42 7.52 -14.82
C LEU A 151 -3.93 6.08 -15.07
N ALA A 152 -4.23 5.15 -14.16
CA ALA A 152 -3.86 3.74 -14.32
C ALA A 152 -4.43 3.11 -15.60
N ARG A 153 -5.72 3.35 -15.89
CA ARG A 153 -6.38 2.87 -17.11
C ARG A 153 -5.76 3.48 -18.37
N LEU A 154 -5.41 4.76 -18.33
CA LEU A 154 -4.83 5.46 -19.48
C LEU A 154 -3.43 5.00 -19.82
N ILE A 155 -2.57 4.83 -18.81
CA ILE A 155 -1.18 4.38 -18.98
C ILE A 155 -1.14 3.03 -19.68
N GLY A 156 -1.91 2.04 -19.21
CA GLY A 156 -1.80 0.67 -19.70
C GLY A 156 -0.40 0.11 -19.45
N ARG A 157 0.44 0.05 -20.49
CA ARG A 157 1.81 -0.47 -20.38
C ARG A 157 2.77 0.58 -19.81
N LEU A 158 3.48 0.19 -18.75
CA LEU A 158 4.47 1.02 -18.06
C LEU A 158 5.87 0.41 -18.22
N ASP A 159 6.82 1.21 -18.72
CA ASP A 159 8.19 0.74 -18.97
C ASP A 159 9.02 0.72 -17.67
N GLY A 160 8.71 1.60 -16.71
CA GLY A 160 9.41 1.66 -15.43
C GLY A 160 8.88 2.70 -14.45
N VAL A 161 9.31 2.57 -13.19
CA VAL A 161 9.00 3.52 -12.11
C VAL A 161 10.29 3.87 -11.36
N ASN A 162 10.57 5.16 -11.23
CA ASN A 162 11.66 5.69 -10.42
C ASN A 162 11.12 6.58 -9.30
N PHE A 163 11.86 6.67 -8.20
CA PHE A 163 11.44 7.40 -7.00
C PHE A 163 12.44 8.49 -6.69
N ALA A 164 12.01 9.75 -6.81
CA ALA A 164 12.82 10.93 -6.53
C ALA A 164 12.90 11.20 -5.02
N THR A 165 11.82 10.94 -4.29
CA THR A 165 11.80 10.95 -2.83
C THR A 165 11.54 9.55 -2.30
N GLN A 166 12.14 9.17 -1.17
CA GLN A 166 12.02 7.81 -0.62
C GLN A 166 11.82 7.79 0.90
N ARG A 167 12.26 8.82 1.62
CA ARG A 167 12.13 8.96 3.08
C ARG A 167 12.06 10.43 3.50
N GLY A 168 11.62 10.67 4.73
CA GLY A 168 11.63 11.99 5.37
C GLY A 168 10.44 12.86 4.97
N VAL A 169 10.38 14.08 5.52
CA VAL A 169 9.29 15.02 5.25
C VAL A 169 9.50 15.66 3.88
N ASN A 170 8.75 15.22 2.89
CA ASN A 170 8.87 15.66 1.50
C ASN A 170 7.49 15.68 0.83
N ARG A 171 7.42 16.30 -0.35
CA ARG A 171 6.36 15.99 -1.32
C ARG A 171 6.71 14.64 -1.98
N PRO A 172 5.86 13.60 -1.88
CA PRO A 172 6.07 12.34 -2.57
C PRO A 172 6.23 12.56 -4.08
N SER A 173 7.35 12.11 -4.64
CA SER A 173 7.72 12.38 -6.03
C SER A 173 8.28 11.13 -6.69
N ALA A 174 7.66 10.73 -7.80
CA ALA A 174 8.06 9.60 -8.63
C ALA A 174 8.21 10.05 -10.09
N VAL A 175 8.82 9.19 -10.91
CA VAL A 175 8.92 9.36 -12.35
C VAL A 175 8.45 8.07 -12.99
N LEU A 176 7.43 8.16 -13.84
CA LEU A 176 6.95 7.06 -14.66
C LEU A 176 7.65 7.09 -16.00
N ASN A 177 8.16 5.95 -16.47
CA ASN A 177 8.64 5.83 -17.84
C ASN A 177 7.49 5.33 -18.72
N LEU A 178 6.99 6.21 -19.58
CA LEU A 178 5.84 6.00 -20.46
C LEU A 178 6.32 6.08 -21.91
N HIS A 179 6.41 4.95 -22.60
CA HIS A 179 6.88 4.88 -23.99
C HIS A 179 8.25 5.53 -24.20
N GLY A 180 9.18 5.26 -23.28
CA GLY A 180 10.52 5.87 -23.29
C GLY A 180 10.55 7.37 -23.00
N ALA A 181 9.48 7.95 -22.44
CA ALA A 181 9.46 9.31 -21.91
C ALA A 181 9.31 9.29 -20.40
N ASP A 182 10.10 10.11 -19.71
CA ASP A 182 10.00 10.28 -18.26
C ASP A 182 8.92 11.31 -17.92
N TRP A 183 7.89 10.87 -17.20
CA TRP A 183 6.80 11.70 -16.71
C TRP A 183 6.85 11.83 -15.19
N PRO A 184 7.12 13.02 -14.64
CA PRO A 184 7.15 13.23 -13.21
C PRO A 184 5.73 13.22 -12.61
N LEU A 185 5.60 12.62 -11.43
CA LEU A 185 4.42 12.72 -10.57
C LEU A 185 4.84 13.32 -9.24
N VAL A 186 4.12 14.34 -8.79
CA VAL A 186 4.40 15.03 -7.53
C VAL A 186 3.11 15.18 -6.75
N PHE A 187 3.05 14.59 -5.57
CA PHE A 187 1.94 14.79 -4.66
C PHE A 187 2.05 16.20 -4.04
N PRO A 188 0.97 17.01 -4.01
CA PRO A 188 1.06 18.45 -3.74
C PRO A 188 1.39 18.78 -2.28
N ASN A 189 1.05 17.90 -1.33
CA ASN A 189 1.21 18.14 0.10
C ASN A 189 2.42 17.39 0.67
N GLN A 190 2.97 17.87 1.78
CA GLN A 190 4.05 17.18 2.47
C GLN A 190 3.54 15.96 3.23
N VAL A 191 4.39 14.93 3.29
CA VAL A 191 4.17 13.66 3.99
C VAL A 191 5.48 13.27 4.65
N LEU A 192 5.43 12.68 5.85
CA LEU A 192 6.58 11.99 6.41
C LEU A 192 6.71 10.62 5.73
N ILE A 193 7.46 10.56 4.63
CA ILE A 193 7.62 9.34 3.85
C ILE A 193 8.41 8.32 4.67
N SER A 194 7.81 7.17 4.94
CA SER A 194 8.45 6.05 5.63
C SER A 194 9.14 5.13 4.64
N SER A 195 8.54 4.91 3.46
CA SER A 195 9.13 4.15 2.36
C SER A 195 8.47 4.43 1.01
N ALA A 196 9.20 4.18 -0.06
CA ALA A 196 8.66 4.05 -1.42
C ALA A 196 8.48 2.57 -1.77
N ASN A 197 7.46 2.24 -2.58
CA ASN A 197 7.20 0.88 -3.02
C ASN A 197 8.21 0.43 -4.11
N LEU A 198 9.41 0.06 -3.66
CA LEU A 198 10.51 -0.32 -4.55
C LEU A 198 10.23 -1.58 -5.37
N TYR A 199 9.21 -2.37 -5.03
CA TYR A 199 8.78 -3.53 -5.82
C TYR A 199 8.37 -3.13 -7.24
N LEU A 200 7.82 -1.92 -7.41
CA LEU A 200 7.42 -1.38 -8.72
C LEU A 200 8.59 -1.19 -9.69
N ARG A 201 9.85 -1.15 -9.22
CA ARG A 201 11.02 -1.15 -10.12
C ARG A 201 11.20 -2.47 -10.86
N GLY A 202 10.87 -3.59 -10.20
CA GLY A 202 10.96 -4.93 -10.79
C GLY A 202 9.67 -5.38 -11.48
N ASN A 203 8.54 -4.78 -11.13
CA ASN A 203 7.24 -5.10 -11.71
C ASN A 203 6.36 -3.84 -11.84
N PRO A 204 6.67 -2.96 -12.82
CA PRO A 204 5.96 -1.69 -13.00
C PRO A 204 4.49 -1.88 -13.38
N ALA A 205 4.14 -2.98 -14.07
CA ALA A 205 2.76 -3.27 -14.48
C ALA A 205 1.77 -3.34 -13.31
N ARG A 206 2.25 -3.64 -12.09
CA ARG A 206 1.42 -3.65 -10.87
C ARG A 206 0.79 -2.28 -10.58
N LEU A 207 1.46 -1.18 -10.93
CA LEU A 207 0.93 0.18 -10.72
C LEU A 207 -0.39 0.40 -11.47
N ALA A 208 -0.50 -0.11 -12.70
CA ALA A 208 -1.70 0.01 -13.53
C ALA A 208 -2.73 -1.10 -13.24
N ALA A 209 -2.26 -2.31 -12.90
CA ALA A 209 -3.13 -3.46 -12.65
C ALA A 209 -3.90 -3.38 -11.32
N ASP A 210 -3.29 -2.79 -10.29
CA ASP A 210 -3.86 -2.71 -8.94
C ASP A 210 -3.53 -1.35 -8.28
N PRO A 211 -4.07 -0.23 -8.81
CA PRO A 211 -3.66 1.12 -8.44
C PRO A 211 -4.00 1.52 -7.00
N TYR A 212 -5.01 0.87 -6.41
CA TYR A 212 -5.49 1.15 -5.05
C TYR A 212 -5.05 0.10 -4.01
N GLY A 213 -4.42 -0.99 -4.43
CA GLY A 213 -3.89 -2.03 -3.55
C GLY A 213 -2.38 -2.07 -3.56
N SER A 214 -1.85 -3.15 -4.13
CA SER A 214 -0.41 -3.45 -4.18
C SER A 214 0.39 -2.52 -5.09
N GLY A 215 -0.28 -1.72 -5.92
CA GLY A 215 0.29 -0.71 -6.82
C GLY A 215 0.54 0.66 -6.18
N TYR A 216 0.32 0.85 -4.87
CA TYR A 216 0.65 2.12 -4.22
C TYR A 216 2.12 2.53 -4.44
N LEU A 217 2.41 3.83 -4.53
CA LEU A 217 3.75 4.39 -4.75
C LEU A 217 4.50 4.63 -3.45
N PHE A 218 3.84 5.18 -2.43
CA PHE A 218 4.47 5.58 -1.17
C PHE A 218 3.68 5.14 0.05
N GLU A 219 4.41 4.85 1.12
CA GLU A 219 3.89 4.66 2.47
C GLU A 219 4.51 5.73 3.37
N GLY A 220 3.72 6.28 4.28
CA GLY A 220 4.18 7.37 5.14
C GLY A 220 3.25 7.63 6.32
N TRP A 221 3.46 8.79 6.91
CA TRP A 221 2.69 9.30 8.02
C TRP A 221 2.36 10.77 7.80
N GLU A 222 1.34 11.27 8.49
CA GLU A 222 1.11 12.71 8.62
C GLU A 222 2.39 13.43 9.09
N PRO A 223 2.75 14.57 8.48
CA PRO A 223 3.94 15.31 8.87
C PRO A 223 3.80 15.83 10.32
N PRO A 224 4.89 15.92 11.08
CA PRO A 224 4.85 16.35 12.49
C PRO A 224 4.47 17.82 12.66
N SER A 225 4.56 18.62 11.60
CA SER A 225 4.18 20.03 11.58
C SER A 225 3.59 20.39 10.21
N GLY A 226 2.76 21.43 10.18
CA GLY A 226 2.08 21.91 8.97
C GLY A 226 0.64 21.41 8.85
N SER A 227 0.07 21.59 7.67
CA SER A 227 -1.28 21.15 7.36
C SER A 227 -1.34 19.63 7.13
N PRO A 228 -2.48 18.97 7.43
CA PRO A 228 -2.67 17.55 7.12
C PRO A 228 -2.41 17.25 5.64
N SER A 229 -1.86 16.08 5.33
CA SER A 229 -1.53 15.69 3.95
C SER A 229 -2.75 15.64 3.02
N ARG A 230 -3.96 15.47 3.58
CA ARG A 230 -5.24 15.50 2.85
C ARG A 230 -5.83 16.90 2.62
N HIS A 231 -5.18 17.96 3.12
CA HIS A 231 -5.72 19.32 3.05
C HIS A 231 -5.92 19.79 1.59
N GLY A 232 -7.10 20.31 1.29
CA GLY A 232 -7.44 20.85 -0.03
C GLY A 232 -7.64 19.78 -1.13
N LEU A 233 -7.71 18.50 -0.76
CA LEU A 233 -7.92 17.41 -1.70
C LEU A 233 -9.40 17.08 -1.89
N MET A 234 -9.73 16.51 -3.05
CA MET A 234 -11.10 16.13 -3.38
C MET A 234 -11.45 14.77 -2.78
N HIS A 235 -12.67 14.56 -2.30
CA HIS A 235 -13.09 13.27 -1.73
C HIS A 235 -14.57 13.01 -1.95
N GLY A 236 -15.00 11.76 -1.72
CA GLY A 236 -16.41 11.39 -1.74
C GLY A 236 -17.09 11.76 -3.06
N ARG A 237 -18.31 12.31 -3.00
CA ARG A 237 -19.13 12.54 -4.22
C ARG A 237 -18.51 13.52 -5.20
N GLN A 238 -17.69 14.46 -4.71
CA GLN A 238 -16.99 15.42 -5.56
C GLN A 238 -15.99 14.70 -6.46
N ALA A 239 -15.28 13.70 -5.93
CA ALA A 239 -14.33 12.90 -6.70
C ALA A 239 -14.99 12.14 -7.84
N ILE A 240 -16.17 11.53 -7.64
CA ILE A 240 -16.91 10.90 -8.74
C ILE A 240 -17.25 11.91 -9.84
N HIS A 241 -17.77 13.07 -9.43
CA HIS A 241 -18.21 14.08 -10.39
C HIS A 241 -17.04 14.57 -11.23
N TRP A 242 -15.90 14.81 -10.59
CA TRP A 242 -14.66 15.17 -11.25
C TRP A 242 -14.16 14.06 -12.21
N ILE A 243 -14.07 12.80 -11.78
CA ILE A 243 -13.65 11.71 -12.67
C ILE A 243 -14.61 11.57 -13.87
N ARG A 244 -15.92 11.80 -13.68
CA ARG A 244 -16.88 11.83 -14.81
C ARG A 244 -16.59 12.98 -15.78
N GLN A 245 -16.21 14.16 -15.28
CA GLN A 245 -15.78 15.26 -16.13
C GLN A 245 -14.48 14.94 -16.86
N GLU A 246 -13.51 14.31 -16.21
CA GLU A 246 -12.24 13.90 -16.84
C GLU A 246 -12.47 12.87 -17.94
N VAL A 247 -13.39 11.91 -17.77
CA VAL A 247 -13.79 10.97 -18.82
C VAL A 247 -14.44 11.68 -20.01
N SER A 248 -15.30 12.66 -19.77
CA SER A 248 -15.88 13.48 -20.85
C SER A 248 -14.80 14.28 -21.59
N ARG A 249 -13.92 14.97 -20.85
CA ARG A 249 -12.79 15.74 -21.42
C ARG A 249 -11.86 14.86 -22.24
N LEU A 250 -11.55 13.66 -21.75
CA LEU A 250 -10.74 12.69 -22.48
C LEU A 250 -11.39 12.27 -23.80
N SER A 251 -12.70 12.03 -23.80
CA SER A 251 -13.46 11.66 -24.99
C SER A 251 -13.38 12.77 -26.05
N GLU A 252 -13.55 14.03 -25.63
CA GLU A 252 -13.38 15.21 -26.49
C GLU A 252 -11.94 15.31 -27.03
N PHE A 253 -10.93 15.12 -26.18
CA PHE A 253 -9.52 15.14 -26.58
C PHE A 253 -9.22 14.11 -27.68
N VAL A 254 -9.69 12.87 -27.51
CA VAL A 254 -9.49 11.79 -28.47
C VAL A 254 -10.20 12.12 -29.80
N GLN A 255 -11.42 12.64 -29.76
CA GLN A 255 -12.15 13.07 -30.96
C GLN A 255 -11.42 14.18 -31.72
N GLN A 256 -10.80 15.12 -31.01
CA GLN A 256 -9.98 16.17 -31.62
C GLN A 256 -8.67 15.62 -32.22
N CYS A 257 -8.08 14.58 -31.64
CA CYS A 257 -6.91 13.90 -32.21
C CYS A 257 -7.31 13.17 -33.50
N ALA A 258 -8.40 12.40 -33.48
CA ALA A 258 -8.93 11.72 -34.65
C ALA A 258 -9.26 12.69 -35.78
N SER A 259 -9.96 13.79 -35.47
CA SER A 259 -10.29 14.85 -36.44
C SER A 259 -9.06 15.49 -37.08
N ARG A 260 -7.95 15.59 -36.35
CA ARG A 260 -6.67 16.14 -36.87
C ARG A 260 -5.92 15.14 -37.75
N ARG A 261 -6.06 13.84 -37.50
CA ARG A 261 -5.46 12.78 -38.31
C ARG A 261 -6.22 12.54 -39.63
N GLY A 262 -7.53 12.80 -39.66
CA GLY A 262 -8.37 12.59 -40.84
C GLY A 262 -8.31 13.74 -41.85
N THR A 263 -7.85 13.45 -43.08
CA THR A 263 -8.20 14.26 -44.25
C THR A 263 -9.65 13.96 -44.61
N GLY A 264 -10.52 14.98 -44.55
CA GLY A 264 -11.98 14.83 -44.55
C GLY A 264 -12.56 13.76 -45.48
N LEU A 265 -13.15 12.72 -44.89
CA LEU A 265 -14.44 12.10 -45.23
C LEU A 265 -14.75 10.87 -44.34
N ASP A 266 -13.78 10.34 -43.59
CA ASP A 266 -13.95 9.15 -42.72
C ASP A 266 -14.04 9.49 -41.23
N SER A 267 -14.79 10.53 -40.86
CA SER A 267 -15.06 10.80 -39.45
C SER A 267 -16.15 9.84 -38.97
N THR A 268 -15.79 8.59 -38.68
CA THR A 268 -16.67 7.66 -37.99
C THR A 268 -17.07 8.30 -36.66
N LEU A 269 -18.36 8.57 -36.47
CA LEU A 269 -18.89 9.04 -35.21
C LEU A 269 -18.60 7.97 -34.14
N CYS A 270 -17.97 8.35 -33.04
CA CYS A 270 -17.83 7.46 -31.89
C CYS A 270 -19.23 7.18 -31.32
N ASP A 271 -19.70 5.94 -31.47
CA ASP A 271 -21.05 5.47 -31.16
C ASP A 271 -21.26 5.10 -29.68
N GLY A 272 -20.51 5.74 -28.77
CA GLY A 272 -20.63 5.50 -27.32
C GLY A 272 -19.75 4.37 -26.77
N GLY A 273 -18.64 4.04 -27.45
CA GLY A 273 -17.66 3.08 -26.94
C GLY A 273 -16.97 3.54 -25.64
N THR A 274 -16.60 2.59 -24.79
CA THR A 274 -15.80 2.84 -23.58
C THR A 274 -14.32 3.00 -23.93
N CYS A 275 -13.60 3.86 -23.20
CA CYS A 275 -12.17 4.05 -23.43
C CYS A 275 -11.40 2.74 -23.20
N VAL A 276 -10.66 2.30 -24.21
CA VAL A 276 -9.82 1.09 -24.13
C VAL A 276 -8.67 1.36 -23.15
N PRO A 277 -8.35 0.44 -22.22
CA PRO A 277 -7.14 0.56 -21.40
C PRO A 277 -5.89 0.69 -22.27
N GLY A 278 -4.90 1.46 -21.82
CA GLY A 278 -3.67 1.69 -22.56
C GLY A 278 -3.83 2.63 -23.75
N LEU A 279 -4.65 3.69 -23.60
CA LEU A 279 -4.82 4.70 -24.65
C LEU A 279 -3.47 5.28 -25.12
N LEU A 280 -2.48 5.41 -24.24
CA LEU A 280 -1.15 5.92 -24.61
C LEU A 280 -0.48 5.08 -25.72
N ASP A 281 -0.75 3.76 -25.78
CA ASP A 281 -0.24 2.87 -26.84
C ASP A 281 -0.78 3.23 -28.24
N HIS A 282 -1.88 3.99 -28.33
CA HIS A 282 -2.56 4.34 -29.58
C HIS A 282 -2.32 5.79 -30.02
N LEU A 283 -1.61 6.58 -29.21
CA LEU A 283 -1.32 7.98 -29.48
C LEU A 283 0.05 8.14 -30.16
N THR A 284 0.17 9.14 -31.05
CA THR A 284 1.49 9.59 -31.46
C THR A 284 2.20 10.22 -30.27
N ARG A 285 3.54 10.33 -30.34
CA ARG A 285 4.35 10.94 -29.27
C ARG A 285 3.85 12.35 -28.91
N ASP A 286 3.49 13.15 -29.89
CA ASP A 286 3.01 14.53 -29.67
C ASP A 286 1.60 14.59 -29.05
N GLU A 287 0.70 13.68 -29.41
CA GLU A 287 -0.60 13.57 -28.74
C GLU A 287 -0.47 13.04 -27.33
N MET A 288 0.41 12.06 -27.10
CA MET A 288 0.72 11.55 -25.77
C MET A 288 1.18 12.68 -24.86
N PHE A 289 2.17 13.48 -25.26
CA PHE A 289 2.64 14.61 -24.44
C PHE A 289 1.55 15.66 -24.19
N ARG A 290 0.72 15.98 -25.20
CA ARG A 290 -0.40 16.90 -25.00
C ARG A 290 -1.40 16.37 -23.98
N LEU A 291 -1.76 15.09 -24.06
CA LEU A 291 -2.63 14.44 -23.10
C LEU A 291 -2.01 14.48 -21.69
N LEU A 292 -0.73 14.10 -21.57
CA LEU A 292 -0.03 14.10 -20.30
C LEU A 292 -0.02 15.49 -19.65
N HIS A 293 0.28 16.55 -20.42
CA HIS A 293 0.23 17.93 -19.91
C HIS A 293 -1.18 18.41 -19.56
N GLU A 294 -2.20 18.00 -20.30
CA GLU A 294 -3.57 18.47 -20.09
C GLU A 294 -4.27 17.81 -18.89
N PHE A 295 -3.97 16.54 -18.63
CA PHE A 295 -4.63 15.74 -17.59
C PHE A 295 -3.73 15.48 -16.38
N PHE A 296 -2.40 15.41 -16.56
CA PHE A 296 -1.49 14.89 -15.55
C PHE A 296 -0.32 15.82 -15.23
N ASP A 297 -0.52 17.14 -15.37
CA ASP A 297 0.49 18.13 -15.00
C ASP A 297 0.94 17.91 -13.54
N PRO A 298 2.26 17.78 -13.25
CA PRO A 298 2.77 17.52 -11.91
C PRO A 298 2.39 18.58 -10.87
N HIS A 299 2.01 19.78 -11.32
CA HIS A 299 1.63 20.92 -10.52
C HIS A 299 0.18 21.33 -10.73
N ALA A 300 -0.67 20.45 -11.30
CA ALA A 300 -2.10 20.68 -11.40
C ALA A 300 -2.70 21.00 -10.02
N ALA A 301 -3.57 21.99 -9.99
CA ALA A 301 -4.30 22.42 -8.80
C ALA A 301 -5.79 22.55 -9.13
N TRP A 302 -6.63 22.38 -8.12
CA TRP A 302 -8.06 22.64 -8.27
C TRP A 302 -8.28 24.12 -8.61
N PRO A 303 -9.24 24.45 -9.50
CA PRO A 303 -9.65 25.84 -9.71
C PRO A 303 -10.03 26.46 -8.37
N ALA A 304 -9.67 27.73 -8.15
CA ALA A 304 -10.14 28.47 -6.98
C ALA A 304 -11.68 28.50 -7.01
N GLN A 305 -12.31 28.01 -5.94
CA GLN A 305 -13.76 28.02 -5.77
C GLN A 305 -14.26 29.44 -5.45
#